data_AF-A0A935KFQ7-F1
#
_entry.id   AF-A0A935KFQ7-F1
#
_cell.length_a   1.000
_cell.length_b   1.000
_cell.length_c   1.000
_cell.angle_alpha   90.00
_cell.angle_beta   90.00
_cell.angle_gamma   90.00
#
_symmetry.space_group_name_H-M   'P 1'
#
loop_
_entity.id
_entity.type
_entity.pdbx_description
1 polymer ?
#
loop_
_entity_poly.entity_id
_entity_poly.type
_entity_poly.pdbx_seq_one_letter_code
_entity_poly.pdbx_strand_id
1 'polypeptide(L)'
;MKSYLIAFFISILIFNSFAQDGNNVLVVTKDGMKNIPAYIREGTLYFSLKDFADAVGVNYYYNEDAQKIEVKFDEYSIKASARNPFLVLNEKKGEKQLVIQLPTSTYLISKKVYVPLIYSLNAIGQAYGKELKYEAPNKIVIGKPKDVTTETTEVTSAKFNITGIILNEKANGTLITVKSNKRIPSYLSAFKNGVLTLTFRKVSVDVEKVKHIGSEGVVKKIEAKNVGADAIVNITVGKEYTTNEVMNIENSNDIQITIHNKLFNQTNSSNKLKDKWEFDVIVIDAGHGGQDAGAIGVNGVKEKDINLSIALKLGKLIEENMKDVKVVYTRKTDKFIDLYKRGKIANENNGKLFISIHCNSTPKKPSTANGFEVYLLRPGRTKEAISIAEFENSVIQYEENPNRYEKLTDENFILVSMAHSSYMKYSERFAEYLHKEFSNHPTLSSRGVKQAGFYVLVGASMPSVLIESGFLSNTNDAKHLSTSTGQQKFAEYVFSGIKKYRESYELEMQDE
;
A
#
# COMPACT_ATOMS: atom_id res chain seq x y z
N MET A 1 70.99 -26.48 19.24
CA MET A 1 71.11 -27.59 18.27
C MET A 1 69.72 -27.89 17.71
N LYS A 2 69.54 -27.72 16.39
CA LYS A 2 68.60 -28.37 15.44
C LYS A 2 67.14 -28.58 15.93
N SER A 3 66.14 -27.84 15.45
CA SER A 3 65.46 -27.88 14.13
C SER A 3 64.58 -29.12 13.89
N TYR A 4 63.38 -28.87 13.33
CA TYR A 4 62.40 -29.79 12.69
C TYR A 4 61.33 -30.40 13.64
N LEU A 5 60.03 -30.51 13.34
CA LEU A 5 59.17 -30.15 12.20
C LEU A 5 57.70 -30.50 12.60
N ILE A 6 56.73 -29.64 12.24
CA ILE A 6 55.34 -29.91 11.79
C ILE A 6 54.52 -31.06 12.44
N ALA A 7 53.36 -30.71 13.04
CA ALA A 7 52.03 -31.23 12.64
C ALA A 7 50.92 -30.63 13.53
N PHE A 8 50.42 -29.45 13.18
CA PHE A 8 49.10 -29.00 13.66
C PHE A 8 48.06 -29.58 12.71
N PHE A 9 47.23 -30.49 13.22
CA PHE A 9 46.14 -31.10 12.47
C PHE A 9 45.11 -30.01 12.12
N ILE A 10 45.14 -29.59 10.86
CA ILE A 10 44.05 -28.87 10.23
C ILE A 10 42.91 -29.89 10.04
N SER A 11 41.93 -29.92 10.95
CA SER A 11 40.61 -30.42 10.61
C SER A 11 39.86 -29.28 9.91
N ILE A 12 40.12 -29.16 8.61
CA ILE A 12 39.18 -28.56 7.68
C ILE A 12 37.89 -29.37 7.77
N LEU A 13 36.93 -28.89 8.55
CA LEU A 13 35.53 -29.14 8.28
C LEU A 13 35.15 -28.16 7.17
N ILE A 14 35.41 -28.58 5.93
CA ILE A 14 34.59 -28.21 4.79
C ILE A 14 33.17 -28.64 5.18
N PHE A 15 32.40 -27.72 5.75
CA PHE A 15 30.97 -27.80 5.52
C PHE A 15 30.78 -27.45 4.06
N ASN A 16 30.69 -28.53 3.28
CA ASN A 16 30.14 -28.53 1.95
C ASN A 16 28.99 -27.54 1.89
N SER A 17 29.03 -26.72 0.85
CA SER A 17 27.84 -26.19 0.21
C SER A 17 26.72 -27.21 0.33
N PHE A 18 25.74 -26.96 1.19
CA PHE A 18 24.43 -27.52 0.97
C PHE A 18 23.92 -26.88 -0.31
N ALA A 19 24.19 -27.55 -1.42
CA ALA A 19 23.32 -27.54 -2.57
C ALA A 19 21.91 -27.77 -2.05
N GLN A 20 21.09 -26.72 -2.03
CA GLN A 20 19.65 -26.87 -1.91
C GLN A 20 19.09 -27.08 -3.33
N ASP A 21 19.60 -28.12 -4.01
CA ASP A 21 18.94 -28.69 -5.17
C ASP A 21 17.75 -29.51 -4.68
N GLY A 22 16.55 -29.25 -5.20
CA GLY A 22 15.45 -30.21 -5.03
C GLY A 22 14.03 -29.72 -5.24
N ASN A 23 13.77 -28.41 -5.36
CA ASN A 23 12.45 -27.98 -5.83
C ASN A 23 12.55 -27.68 -7.31
N ASN A 24 11.86 -28.48 -8.12
CA ASN A 24 11.68 -28.24 -9.54
C ASN A 24 10.22 -27.94 -9.80
N VAL A 25 9.98 -27.02 -10.74
CA VAL A 25 8.65 -26.81 -11.30
C VAL A 25 8.58 -27.50 -12.65
N LEU A 26 7.60 -28.37 -12.82
CA LEU A 26 7.34 -29.05 -14.08
C LEU A 26 6.52 -28.13 -14.99
N VAL A 27 7.13 -27.63 -16.06
CA VAL A 27 6.43 -26.85 -17.10
C VAL A 27 5.94 -27.82 -18.17
N VAL A 28 4.62 -27.91 -18.32
CA VAL A 28 3.95 -28.75 -19.31
C VAL A 28 3.48 -27.88 -20.47
N THR A 29 4.07 -28.13 -21.64
CA THR A 29 3.73 -27.49 -22.90
C THR A 29 3.12 -28.52 -23.86
N LYS A 30 2.52 -28.06 -24.96
CA LYS A 30 2.07 -28.95 -26.04
C LYS A 30 3.22 -29.78 -26.65
N ASP A 31 4.44 -29.27 -26.59
CA ASP A 31 5.64 -29.83 -27.22
C ASP A 31 6.45 -30.71 -26.25
N GLY A 32 5.98 -30.89 -25.01
CA GLY A 32 6.61 -31.73 -23.99
C GLY A 32 6.68 -31.10 -22.60
N MET A 33 7.34 -31.81 -21.69
CA MET A 33 7.49 -31.43 -20.29
C MET A 33 8.95 -31.08 -19.97
N LYS A 34 9.19 -29.98 -19.24
CA LYS A 34 10.53 -29.56 -18.81
C LYS A 34 10.54 -29.18 -17.34
N ASN A 35 11.54 -29.64 -16.61
CA ASN A 35 11.78 -29.20 -15.23
C ASN A 35 12.60 -27.92 -15.23
N ILE A 36 12.15 -26.94 -14.44
CA ILE A 36 12.90 -25.70 -14.20
C ILE A 36 13.24 -25.57 -12.71
N PRO A 37 14.41 -25.00 -12.37
CA PRO A 37 14.79 -24.77 -10.98
C PRO A 37 13.77 -23.88 -10.26
N ALA A 38 13.42 -24.28 -9.05
CA ALA A 38 12.57 -23.55 -8.15
C ALA A 38 13.13 -23.56 -6.73
N TYR A 39 12.68 -22.62 -5.91
CA TYR A 39 13.01 -22.61 -4.50
C TYR A 39 11.83 -22.12 -3.69
N ILE A 40 11.76 -22.57 -2.44
CA ILE A 40 10.75 -22.10 -1.49
C ILE A 40 11.45 -21.16 -0.52
N ARG A 41 10.90 -19.96 -0.37
CA ARG A 41 11.35 -19.00 0.64
C ARG A 41 10.14 -18.40 1.31
N GLU A 42 10.12 -18.47 2.65
CA GLU A 42 9.02 -17.92 3.47
C GLU A 42 7.65 -18.47 3.01
N GLY A 43 7.59 -19.77 2.73
CA GLY A 43 6.37 -20.46 2.26
C GLY A 43 5.99 -20.17 0.80
N THR A 44 6.63 -19.22 0.13
CA THR A 44 6.35 -18.90 -1.27
C THR A 44 7.30 -19.68 -2.19
N LEU A 45 6.74 -20.34 -3.19
CA LEU A 45 7.48 -21.01 -4.26
C LEU A 45 7.88 -19.99 -5.35
N TYR A 46 9.12 -20.03 -5.80
CA TYR A 46 9.65 -19.17 -6.85
C TYR A 46 10.27 -20.00 -7.95
N PHE A 47 10.26 -19.48 -9.17
CA PHE A 47 10.90 -20.10 -10.32
C PHE A 47 11.70 -19.07 -11.13
N SER A 48 12.70 -19.55 -11.86
CA SER A 48 13.57 -18.71 -12.68
C SER A 48 12.84 -18.29 -13.95
N LEU A 49 12.70 -16.98 -14.15
CA LEU A 49 12.04 -16.45 -15.35
C LEU A 49 12.86 -16.75 -16.62
N LYS A 50 14.18 -16.87 -16.47
CA LYS A 50 15.10 -17.33 -17.54
C LYS A 50 14.81 -18.78 -17.92
N ASP A 51 14.80 -19.68 -16.95
CA ASP A 51 14.64 -21.11 -17.22
C ASP A 51 13.22 -21.43 -17.71
N PHE A 52 12.22 -20.65 -17.29
CA PHE A 52 10.88 -20.68 -17.88
C PHE A 52 10.88 -20.26 -19.34
N ALA A 53 11.57 -19.18 -19.71
CA ALA A 53 11.68 -18.74 -21.10
C ALA A 53 12.34 -19.81 -21.98
N ASP A 54 13.43 -20.42 -21.49
CA ASP A 54 14.10 -21.56 -22.11
C ASP A 54 13.15 -22.79 -22.22
N ALA A 55 12.28 -22.99 -21.22
CA ALA A 55 11.33 -24.10 -21.21
C ALA A 55 10.25 -23.95 -22.30
N VAL A 56 9.68 -22.76 -22.43
CA VAL A 56 8.58 -22.47 -23.37
C VAL A 56 9.06 -21.98 -24.74
N GLY A 57 10.37 -21.87 -24.95
CA GLY A 57 10.98 -21.56 -26.25
C GLY A 57 10.84 -20.11 -26.68
N VAL A 58 10.86 -19.16 -25.73
CA VAL A 58 10.75 -17.71 -26.02
C VAL A 58 12.06 -16.98 -25.74
N ASN A 59 12.34 -15.96 -26.55
CA ASN A 59 13.56 -15.17 -26.42
C ASN A 59 13.53 -14.28 -25.17
N TYR A 60 14.71 -14.02 -24.59
CA TYR A 60 14.88 -13.05 -23.51
C TYR A 60 16.18 -12.26 -23.66
N TYR A 61 16.22 -11.11 -23.00
CA TYR A 61 17.42 -10.32 -22.77
C TYR A 61 17.73 -10.34 -21.27
N TYR A 62 18.97 -10.63 -20.90
CA TYR A 62 19.43 -10.58 -19.53
C TYR A 62 20.59 -9.58 -19.41
N ASN A 63 20.48 -8.65 -18.48
CA ASN A 63 21.54 -7.71 -18.13
C ASN A 63 22.09 -8.12 -16.76
N GLU A 64 23.33 -8.63 -16.72
CA GLU A 64 23.99 -9.07 -15.49
C GLU A 64 24.24 -7.90 -14.53
N ASP A 65 24.73 -6.77 -15.03
CA ASP A 65 25.09 -5.60 -14.21
C ASP A 65 23.87 -4.97 -13.54
N ALA A 66 22.77 -4.84 -14.31
CA ALA A 66 21.50 -4.32 -13.81
C ALA A 66 20.64 -5.38 -13.11
N GLN A 67 21.10 -6.64 -13.06
CA GLN A 67 20.40 -7.79 -12.48
C GLN A 67 18.94 -7.89 -12.95
N LYS A 68 18.73 -7.74 -14.26
CA LYS A 68 17.41 -7.58 -14.87
C LYS A 68 17.22 -8.52 -16.05
N ILE A 69 16.04 -9.11 -16.14
CA ILE A 69 15.61 -9.92 -17.28
C ILE A 69 14.42 -9.28 -17.99
N GLU A 70 14.37 -9.43 -19.30
CA GLU A 70 13.24 -9.11 -20.16
C GLU A 70 12.91 -10.31 -21.04
N VAL A 71 11.80 -10.99 -20.78
CA VAL A 71 11.31 -12.08 -21.63
C VAL A 71 10.38 -11.52 -22.69
N LYS A 72 10.57 -11.91 -23.96
CA LYS A 72 9.92 -11.33 -25.13
C LYS A 72 8.93 -12.33 -25.74
N PHE A 73 7.64 -12.06 -25.56
CA PHE A 73 6.54 -12.77 -26.23
C PHE A 73 6.07 -12.02 -27.48
N ASP A 74 5.08 -12.53 -28.19
CA ASP A 74 4.67 -12.00 -29.50
C ASP A 74 4.14 -10.55 -29.42
N GLU A 75 3.23 -10.27 -28.49
CA GLU A 75 2.62 -8.94 -28.34
C GLU A 75 3.20 -8.13 -27.17
N TYR A 76 3.76 -8.80 -26.17
CA TYR A 76 4.29 -8.15 -24.96
C TYR A 76 5.71 -8.62 -24.61
N SER A 77 6.42 -7.78 -23.86
CA SER A 77 7.61 -8.18 -23.09
C SER A 77 7.30 -8.12 -21.60
N ILE A 78 7.88 -9.00 -20.80
CA ILE A 78 7.84 -8.93 -19.33
C ILE A 78 9.23 -8.68 -18.77
N LYS A 79 9.38 -7.60 -18.00
CA LYS A 79 10.63 -7.21 -17.34
C LYS A 79 10.53 -7.49 -15.84
N ALA A 80 11.60 -8.05 -15.30
CA ALA A 80 11.78 -8.25 -13.87
C ALA A 80 13.21 -7.86 -13.47
N SER A 81 13.35 -7.01 -12.47
CA SER A 81 14.65 -6.73 -11.82
C SER A 81 14.76 -7.58 -10.56
N ALA A 82 15.96 -8.00 -10.18
CA ALA A 82 16.19 -8.66 -8.90
C ALA A 82 15.88 -7.72 -7.71
N ARG A 83 15.45 -8.31 -6.57
CA ARG A 83 15.17 -7.61 -5.30
C ARG A 83 14.17 -6.47 -5.48
N ASN A 84 13.22 -6.65 -6.39
CA ASN A 84 12.24 -5.65 -6.75
C ASN A 84 10.87 -6.32 -6.86
N PRO A 85 9.82 -5.81 -6.20
CA PRO A 85 8.51 -6.45 -6.18
C PRO A 85 7.65 -6.06 -7.40
N PHE A 86 8.23 -5.67 -8.53
CA PHE A 86 7.46 -5.27 -9.71
C PHE A 86 7.82 -6.09 -10.95
N LEU A 87 6.78 -6.50 -11.68
CA LEU A 87 6.86 -6.99 -13.06
C LEU A 87 6.34 -5.89 -13.99
N VAL A 88 7.04 -5.64 -15.09
CA VAL A 88 6.65 -4.60 -16.06
C VAL A 88 6.36 -5.25 -17.40
N LEU A 89 5.11 -5.18 -17.85
CA LEU A 89 4.69 -5.63 -19.16
C LEU A 89 4.73 -4.44 -20.13
N ASN A 90 5.48 -4.54 -21.22
CA ASN A 90 5.48 -3.54 -22.28
C ASN A 90 4.88 -4.14 -23.54
N GLU A 91 3.85 -3.50 -24.09
CA GLU A 91 3.30 -3.81 -25.41
C GLU A 91 4.35 -3.50 -26.49
N LYS A 92 4.51 -4.39 -27.49
CA LYS A 92 5.51 -4.20 -28.54
C LYS A 92 5.06 -3.23 -29.64
N LYS A 93 3.77 -3.19 -29.93
CA LYS A 93 3.18 -2.40 -31.03
C LYS A 93 2.48 -1.11 -30.56
N GLY A 94 2.52 -0.82 -29.27
CA GLY A 94 1.90 0.37 -28.67
C GLY A 94 2.78 0.95 -27.56
N GLU A 95 2.33 2.07 -26.96
CA GLU A 95 3.03 2.73 -25.85
C GLU A 95 2.53 2.27 -24.47
N LYS A 96 1.68 1.23 -24.42
CA LYS A 96 1.09 0.78 -23.16
C LYS A 96 2.10 -0.01 -22.33
N GLN A 97 2.31 0.47 -21.12
CA GLN A 97 3.09 -0.20 -20.08
C GLN A 97 2.20 -0.52 -18.87
N LEU A 98 2.16 -1.79 -18.47
CA LEU A 98 1.49 -2.25 -17.26
C LEU A 98 2.56 -2.61 -16.21
N VAL A 99 2.41 -2.10 -14.99
CA VAL A 99 3.29 -2.39 -13.86
C VAL A 99 2.48 -3.19 -12.85
N ILE A 100 2.95 -4.40 -12.53
CA ILE A 100 2.28 -5.35 -11.65
C ILE A 100 3.13 -5.50 -10.38
N GLN A 101 2.53 -5.19 -9.23
CA GLN A 101 3.19 -5.37 -7.94
C GLN A 101 2.99 -6.81 -7.43
N LEU A 102 4.11 -7.48 -7.16
CA LEU A 102 4.20 -8.79 -6.53
C LEU A 102 4.07 -8.65 -5.00
N PRO A 103 3.54 -9.67 -4.31
CA PRO A 103 3.39 -9.65 -2.84
C PRO A 103 4.73 -9.78 -2.10
N THR A 104 5.80 -10.10 -2.82
CA THR A 104 7.15 -10.32 -2.31
C THR A 104 8.15 -9.93 -3.40
N SER A 105 9.36 -9.57 -3.01
CA SER A 105 10.41 -9.21 -3.95
C SER A 105 10.84 -10.42 -4.79
N THR A 106 11.22 -10.16 -6.04
CA THR A 106 12.02 -11.11 -6.82
C THR A 106 13.37 -11.35 -6.15
N TYR A 107 14.03 -12.46 -6.47
CA TYR A 107 15.38 -12.73 -5.96
C TYR A 107 16.39 -12.95 -7.07
N LEU A 108 17.65 -12.70 -6.72
CA LEU A 108 18.80 -13.11 -7.51
C LEU A 108 19.42 -14.34 -6.88
N ILE A 109 19.39 -15.47 -7.60
CA ILE A 109 20.07 -16.71 -7.19
C ILE A 109 20.83 -17.22 -8.39
N SER A 110 22.12 -17.53 -8.22
CA SER A 110 22.99 -18.04 -9.29
C SER A 110 22.90 -17.23 -10.59
N LYS A 111 22.92 -15.89 -10.46
CA LYS A 111 22.75 -14.92 -11.57
C LYS A 111 21.45 -15.07 -12.39
N LYS A 112 20.38 -15.58 -11.79
CA LYS A 112 19.05 -15.63 -12.42
C LYS A 112 18.04 -14.89 -11.57
N VAL A 113 17.10 -14.21 -12.23
CA VAL A 113 15.97 -13.54 -11.58
C VAL A 113 14.84 -14.54 -11.40
N TYR A 114 14.47 -14.75 -10.15
CA TYR A 114 13.39 -15.63 -9.79
C TYR A 114 12.19 -14.83 -9.30
N VAL A 115 11.02 -15.24 -9.76
CA VAL A 115 9.74 -14.58 -9.51
C VAL A 115 8.84 -15.53 -8.72
N PRO A 116 7.96 -15.02 -7.85
CA PRO A 116 7.10 -15.87 -7.02
C PRO A 116 6.01 -16.50 -7.90
N LEU A 117 5.93 -17.83 -7.90
CA LEU A 117 5.31 -18.61 -8.96
C LEU A 117 3.85 -18.23 -9.17
N ILE A 118 3.01 -18.49 -8.19
CA ILE A 118 1.55 -18.35 -8.29
C ILE A 118 1.17 -16.91 -8.68
N TYR A 119 1.86 -15.92 -8.10
CA TYR A 119 1.57 -14.50 -8.32
C TYR A 119 2.06 -13.97 -9.66
N SER A 120 2.99 -14.67 -10.31
CA SER A 120 3.55 -14.24 -11.61
C SER A 120 2.82 -14.85 -12.80
N LEU A 121 2.05 -15.93 -12.61
CA LEU A 121 1.45 -16.69 -13.73
C LEU A 121 0.46 -15.86 -14.56
N ASN A 122 -0.37 -15.03 -13.94
CA ASN A 122 -1.34 -14.21 -14.68
C ASN A 122 -0.61 -13.16 -15.55
N ALA A 123 0.36 -12.46 -14.97
CA ALA A 123 1.20 -11.50 -15.68
C ALA A 123 1.92 -12.15 -16.88
N ILE A 124 2.52 -13.32 -16.65
CA ILE A 124 3.23 -14.06 -17.70
C ILE A 124 2.26 -14.58 -18.74
N GLY A 125 1.09 -15.08 -18.35
CA GLY A 125 0.08 -15.57 -19.27
C GLY A 125 -0.54 -14.49 -20.15
N GLN A 126 -0.79 -13.31 -19.57
CA GLN A 126 -1.19 -12.13 -20.34
C GLN A 126 -0.13 -11.76 -21.37
N ALA A 127 1.14 -11.72 -20.96
CA ALA A 127 2.23 -11.38 -21.87
C ALA A 127 2.43 -12.46 -22.96
N TYR A 128 2.28 -13.74 -22.59
CA TYR A 128 2.42 -14.90 -23.48
C TYR A 128 1.18 -15.11 -24.38
N GLY A 129 0.05 -14.49 -24.07
CA GLY A 129 -1.21 -14.74 -24.79
C GLY A 129 -1.79 -16.14 -24.56
N LYS A 130 -1.37 -16.83 -23.48
CA LYS A 130 -1.81 -18.19 -23.12
C LYS A 130 -2.22 -18.25 -21.66
N GLU A 131 -3.15 -19.14 -21.33
CA GLU A 131 -3.48 -19.42 -19.94
C GLU A 131 -2.38 -20.24 -19.27
N LEU A 132 -1.89 -19.82 -18.10
CA LEU A 132 -0.94 -20.59 -17.28
C LEU A 132 -1.63 -20.98 -15.98
N LYS A 133 -1.82 -22.29 -15.77
CA LYS A 133 -2.40 -22.83 -14.54
C LYS A 133 -1.33 -23.46 -13.66
N TYR A 134 -1.40 -23.18 -12.37
CA TYR A 134 -0.64 -23.93 -11.39
C TYR A 134 -1.43 -25.16 -10.94
N GLU A 135 -0.79 -26.33 -10.98
CA GLU A 135 -1.27 -27.56 -10.40
C GLU A 135 -0.31 -27.99 -9.28
N ALA A 136 -0.85 -28.16 -8.08
CA ALA A 136 -0.07 -28.64 -6.95
C ALA A 136 0.47 -30.07 -7.22
N PRO A 137 1.68 -30.42 -6.74
CA PRO A 137 2.50 -29.63 -5.83
C PRO A 137 3.52 -28.68 -6.48
N ASN A 138 3.82 -28.77 -7.78
CA ASN A 138 4.86 -27.94 -8.45
C ASN A 138 4.75 -27.95 -10.00
N LYS A 139 3.56 -27.78 -10.57
CA LYS A 139 3.36 -27.95 -12.03
C LYS A 139 2.73 -26.70 -12.65
N ILE A 140 3.26 -26.25 -13.78
CA ILE A 140 2.68 -25.20 -14.61
C ILE A 140 2.14 -25.85 -15.88
N VAL A 141 0.84 -25.72 -16.14
CA VAL A 141 0.19 -26.21 -17.36
C VAL A 141 -0.15 -25.05 -18.27
N ILE A 142 0.30 -25.10 -19.52
CA ILE A 142 0.08 -24.06 -20.51
C ILE A 142 -1.13 -24.43 -21.38
N GLY A 143 -2.20 -23.66 -21.26
CA GLY A 143 -3.47 -23.84 -21.96
C GLY A 143 -3.51 -23.20 -23.36
N LYS A 144 -4.70 -23.24 -23.97
CA LYS A 144 -4.98 -22.61 -25.27
C LYS A 144 -4.87 -21.07 -25.18
N PRO A 145 -4.68 -20.37 -26.32
CA PRO A 145 -4.71 -18.92 -26.36
C PRO A 145 -5.99 -18.38 -25.73
N LYS A 146 -5.88 -17.26 -25.01
CA LYS A 146 -7.05 -16.59 -24.44
C LYS A 146 -7.81 -15.94 -25.62
N ASP A 147 -8.87 -16.57 -26.11
CA ASP A 147 -9.78 -15.90 -27.03
C ASP A 147 -10.30 -14.64 -26.32
N VAL A 148 -10.13 -13.48 -26.95
CA VAL A 148 -10.81 -12.26 -26.55
C VAL A 148 -12.26 -12.40 -27.01
N THR A 149 -13.01 -13.28 -26.35
CA THR A 149 -14.45 -13.22 -26.38
C THR A 149 -14.87 -12.24 -25.30
N THR A 150 -15.33 -11.07 -25.73
CA THR A 150 -16.35 -10.32 -25.02
C THR A 150 -17.48 -11.29 -24.69
N GLU A 151 -17.51 -11.80 -23.47
CA GLU A 151 -18.72 -12.40 -22.90
C GLU A 151 -19.73 -11.26 -22.72
N THR A 152 -20.44 -10.91 -23.79
CA THR A 152 -21.83 -10.48 -23.65
C THR A 152 -22.62 -11.69 -23.20
N THR A 153 -22.62 -11.97 -21.90
CA THR A 153 -23.64 -12.81 -21.30
C THR A 153 -24.98 -12.14 -21.52
N GLU A 154 -25.83 -12.77 -22.32
CA GLU A 154 -27.24 -12.47 -22.43
C GLU A 154 -27.84 -12.27 -21.04
N VAL A 155 -28.56 -11.16 -20.87
CA VAL A 155 -29.26 -10.80 -19.65
C VAL A 155 -30.45 -11.74 -19.49
N THR A 156 -30.21 -12.93 -18.96
CA THR A 156 -31.24 -13.63 -18.17
C THR A 156 -31.35 -12.91 -16.84
N SER A 157 -32.54 -12.44 -16.48
CA SER A 157 -32.81 -11.75 -15.21
C SER A 157 -32.18 -12.52 -14.05
N ALA A 158 -31.09 -11.99 -13.49
CA ALA A 158 -30.30 -12.72 -12.51
C ALA A 158 -31.12 -12.95 -11.23
N LYS A 159 -31.37 -14.22 -10.92
CA LYS A 159 -32.12 -14.71 -9.76
C LYS A 159 -31.54 -14.24 -8.41
N PHE A 160 -30.24 -13.96 -8.37
CA PHE A 160 -29.50 -13.53 -7.19
C PHE A 160 -28.84 -12.17 -7.42
N ASN A 161 -28.76 -11.35 -6.37
CA ASN A 161 -28.10 -10.04 -6.45
C ASN A 161 -26.59 -10.14 -6.27
N ILE A 162 -26.14 -10.85 -5.23
CA ILE A 162 -24.74 -11.21 -5.05
C ILE A 162 -24.47 -12.47 -5.87
N THR A 163 -23.53 -12.36 -6.81
CA THR A 163 -23.28 -13.36 -7.85
C THR A 163 -21.97 -14.11 -7.67
N GLY A 164 -21.14 -13.72 -6.70
CA GLY A 164 -19.92 -14.44 -6.36
C GLY A 164 -18.96 -13.60 -5.51
N ILE A 165 -17.79 -14.17 -5.24
CA ILE A 165 -16.68 -13.47 -4.57
C ILE A 165 -15.37 -13.71 -5.30
N ILE A 166 -14.47 -12.75 -5.23
CA ILE A 166 -13.08 -12.85 -5.70
C ILE A 166 -12.19 -12.59 -4.49
N LEU A 167 -11.24 -13.50 -4.21
CA LEU A 167 -10.24 -13.31 -3.16
C LEU A 167 -8.89 -13.02 -3.80
N ASN A 168 -8.24 -11.98 -3.28
CA ASN A 168 -6.90 -11.57 -3.65
C ASN A 168 -6.05 -11.54 -2.38
N GLU A 169 -5.30 -12.62 -2.14
CA GLU A 169 -4.35 -12.67 -1.03
C GLU A 169 -3.23 -11.64 -1.24
N LYS A 170 -2.92 -10.89 -0.18
CA LYS A 170 -1.84 -9.91 -0.09
C LYS A 170 -0.94 -10.32 1.06
N ALA A 171 0.23 -9.67 1.16
CA ALA A 171 1.10 -9.90 2.31
C ALA A 171 0.29 -9.66 3.59
N ASN A 172 -0.10 -8.42 3.83
CA ASN A 172 -0.76 -7.95 5.07
C ASN A 172 -2.25 -8.28 5.21
N GLY A 173 -2.79 -9.20 4.42
CA GLY A 173 -4.20 -9.55 4.52
C GLY A 173 -4.80 -10.11 3.24
N THR A 174 -6.12 -10.22 3.23
CA THR A 174 -6.91 -10.68 2.09
C THR A 174 -7.83 -9.56 1.63
N LEU A 175 -7.84 -9.29 0.33
CA LEU A 175 -8.84 -8.44 -0.30
C LEU A 175 -9.95 -9.31 -0.89
N ILE A 176 -11.20 -9.08 -0.50
CA ILE A 176 -12.37 -9.82 -0.99
C ILE A 176 -13.27 -8.86 -1.76
N THR A 177 -13.57 -9.18 -3.01
CA THR A 177 -14.55 -8.45 -3.82
C THR A 177 -15.82 -9.28 -3.93
N VAL A 178 -16.90 -8.81 -3.30
CA VAL A 178 -18.24 -9.38 -3.43
C VAL A 178 -18.89 -8.83 -4.70
N LYS A 179 -19.05 -9.71 -5.69
CA LYS A 179 -19.63 -9.36 -6.99
C LYS A 179 -21.14 -9.20 -6.86
N SER A 180 -21.67 -8.09 -7.38
CA SER A 180 -23.10 -7.83 -7.37
C SER A 180 -23.58 -7.26 -8.70
N ASN A 181 -24.78 -7.65 -9.13
CA ASN A 181 -25.44 -7.07 -10.31
C ASN A 181 -26.29 -5.83 -9.99
N LYS A 182 -26.43 -5.50 -8.70
CA LYS A 182 -27.21 -4.36 -8.22
C LYS A 182 -26.47 -3.69 -7.07
N ARG A 183 -26.44 -2.36 -7.08
CA ARG A 183 -25.86 -1.58 -5.98
C ARG A 183 -26.54 -1.96 -4.67
N ILE A 184 -25.73 -2.36 -3.69
CA ILE A 184 -26.20 -2.69 -2.36
C ILE A 184 -26.09 -1.41 -1.51
N PRO A 185 -27.21 -0.79 -1.12
CA PRO A 185 -27.20 0.54 -0.51
C PRO A 185 -26.73 0.52 0.95
N SER A 186 -26.87 -0.62 1.63
CA SER A 186 -26.54 -0.74 3.05
C SER A 186 -26.22 -2.19 3.44
N TYR A 187 -25.26 -2.35 4.33
CA TYR A 187 -24.93 -3.61 5.00
C TYR A 187 -24.75 -3.39 6.50
N LEU A 188 -24.91 -4.45 7.27
CA LEU A 188 -24.50 -4.48 8.68
C LEU A 188 -23.29 -5.40 8.79
N SER A 189 -22.33 -5.03 9.63
CA SER A 189 -21.14 -5.84 9.92
C SER A 189 -21.01 -6.09 11.41
N ALA A 190 -20.73 -7.33 11.79
CA ALA A 190 -20.42 -7.71 13.16
C ALA A 190 -19.24 -8.69 13.18
N PHE A 191 -18.34 -8.56 14.15
CA PHE A 191 -17.23 -9.49 14.34
C PHE A 191 -17.33 -10.16 15.71
N LYS A 192 -17.37 -11.50 15.74
CA LYS A 192 -17.41 -12.27 16.98
C LYS A 192 -16.71 -13.60 16.81
N ASN A 193 -15.86 -13.96 17.77
CA ASN A 193 -15.19 -15.28 17.84
C ASN A 193 -14.48 -15.70 16.54
N GLY A 194 -13.76 -14.77 15.88
CA GLY A 194 -13.03 -15.07 14.64
C GLY A 194 -13.93 -15.17 13.40
N VAL A 195 -15.17 -14.69 13.47
CA VAL A 195 -16.09 -14.66 12.34
C VAL A 195 -16.57 -13.23 12.10
N LEU A 196 -16.31 -12.71 10.91
CA LEU A 196 -16.91 -11.49 10.38
C LEU A 196 -18.23 -11.86 9.69
N THR A 197 -19.34 -11.36 10.21
CA THR A 197 -20.68 -11.54 9.65
C THR A 197 -21.12 -10.25 8.95
N LEU A 198 -21.47 -10.34 7.68
CA LEU A 198 -22.05 -9.28 6.87
C LEU A 198 -23.50 -9.61 6.53
N THR A 199 -24.41 -8.69 6.85
CA THR A 199 -25.84 -8.81 6.50
C THR A 199 -26.18 -7.75 5.46
N PHE A 200 -26.46 -8.21 4.23
CA PHE A 200 -26.91 -7.40 3.12
C PHE A 200 -28.44 -7.39 3.09
N ARG A 201 -29.04 -6.22 3.31
CA ARG A 201 -30.50 -6.09 3.43
C ARG A 201 -31.18 -6.04 2.07
N LYS A 202 -32.29 -6.77 1.90
CA LYS A 202 -33.09 -6.81 0.65
C LYS A 202 -32.25 -7.25 -0.57
N VAL A 203 -31.35 -8.20 -0.35
CA VAL A 203 -30.37 -8.71 -1.31
C VAL A 203 -30.37 -10.22 -1.19
N SER A 204 -30.38 -10.94 -2.31
CA SER A 204 -30.20 -12.39 -2.33
C SER A 204 -28.79 -12.78 -2.81
N VAL A 205 -28.27 -13.90 -2.31
CA VAL A 205 -26.92 -14.40 -2.60
C VAL A 205 -26.96 -15.78 -3.25
N ASP A 206 -26.15 -15.96 -4.29
CA ASP A 206 -25.80 -17.27 -4.84
C ASP A 206 -24.81 -17.96 -3.89
N VAL A 207 -25.33 -18.82 -3.02
CA VAL A 207 -24.56 -19.45 -1.92
C VAL A 207 -23.39 -20.26 -2.45
N GLU A 208 -23.56 -20.98 -3.56
CA GLU A 208 -22.52 -21.83 -4.11
C GLU A 208 -21.37 -21.01 -4.71
N LYS A 209 -21.68 -19.88 -5.36
CA LYS A 209 -20.66 -18.99 -5.94
C LYS A 209 -19.91 -18.14 -4.91
N VAL A 210 -20.41 -18.06 -3.68
CA VAL A 210 -19.78 -17.33 -2.57
C VAL A 210 -19.01 -18.28 -1.63
N LYS A 211 -19.25 -19.58 -1.71
CA LYS A 211 -18.60 -20.55 -0.82
C LYS A 211 -17.10 -20.61 -1.09
N HIS A 212 -16.31 -20.47 -0.04
CA HIS A 212 -14.85 -20.60 -0.09
C HIS A 212 -14.34 -21.36 1.13
N ILE A 213 -13.33 -22.22 0.91
CA ILE A 213 -12.57 -22.88 1.97
C ILE A 213 -11.10 -22.61 1.66
N GLY A 214 -10.46 -21.82 2.50
CA GLY A 214 -9.06 -21.41 2.35
C GLY A 214 -8.15 -22.27 3.21
N SER A 215 -7.08 -22.80 2.63
CA SER A 215 -6.01 -23.49 3.36
C SER A 215 -4.84 -22.56 3.71
N GLU A 216 -4.73 -21.42 3.04
CA GLU A 216 -3.65 -20.43 3.15
C GLU A 216 -4.27 -19.02 3.27
N GLY A 217 -3.55 -18.05 3.84
CA GLY A 217 -4.07 -16.68 4.04
C GLY A 217 -4.92 -16.51 5.31
N VAL A 218 -5.30 -15.27 5.64
CA VAL A 218 -6.03 -14.95 6.88
C VAL A 218 -7.49 -15.41 6.84
N VAL A 219 -8.09 -15.48 5.65
CA VAL A 219 -9.46 -15.97 5.46
C VAL A 219 -9.46 -17.49 5.38
N LYS A 220 -10.12 -18.17 6.32
CA LYS A 220 -10.18 -19.64 6.38
C LYS A 220 -11.42 -20.20 5.71
N LYS A 221 -12.53 -19.47 5.76
CA LYS A 221 -13.81 -19.95 5.23
C LYS A 221 -14.72 -18.79 4.90
N ILE A 222 -15.45 -18.88 3.80
CA ILE A 222 -16.57 -17.99 3.49
C ILE A 222 -17.79 -18.84 3.23
N GLU A 223 -18.87 -18.53 3.95
CA GLU A 223 -20.18 -19.18 3.81
C GLU A 223 -21.26 -18.11 3.69
N ALA A 224 -22.29 -18.41 2.91
CA ALA A 224 -23.42 -17.51 2.75
C ALA A 224 -24.73 -18.24 2.99
N LYS A 225 -25.76 -17.49 3.38
CA LYS A 225 -27.14 -17.98 3.44
C LYS A 225 -28.11 -16.84 3.16
N ASN A 226 -29.24 -17.17 2.55
CA ASN A 226 -30.38 -16.27 2.45
C ASN A 226 -31.28 -16.47 3.68
N VAL A 227 -31.68 -15.39 4.35
CA VAL A 227 -32.60 -15.39 5.49
C VAL A 227 -33.70 -14.37 5.23
N GLY A 228 -34.90 -14.84 4.89
CA GLY A 228 -35.97 -13.95 4.44
C GLY A 228 -35.56 -13.19 3.17
N ALA A 229 -35.59 -11.86 3.23
CA ALA A 229 -35.17 -10.98 2.14
C ALA A 229 -33.69 -10.57 2.19
N ASP A 230 -32.94 -11.03 3.19
CA ASP A 230 -31.57 -10.60 3.45
C ASP A 230 -30.57 -11.72 3.15
N ALA A 231 -29.37 -11.35 2.73
CA ALA A 231 -28.24 -12.26 2.54
C ALA A 231 -27.24 -12.08 3.68
N ILE A 232 -26.82 -13.19 4.29
CA ILE A 232 -25.82 -13.20 5.35
C ILE A 232 -24.57 -13.90 4.80
N VAL A 233 -23.43 -13.23 4.85
CA VAL A 233 -22.11 -13.76 4.48
C VAL A 233 -21.23 -13.80 5.73
N ASN A 234 -20.76 -14.98 6.09
CA ASN A 234 -19.85 -15.23 7.21
C ASN A 234 -18.46 -15.51 6.67
N ILE A 235 -17.48 -14.76 7.14
CA ILE A 235 -16.06 -14.89 6.81
C ILE A 235 -15.34 -15.31 8.09
N THR A 236 -14.91 -16.56 8.14
CA THR A 236 -14.10 -17.09 9.24
C THR A 236 -12.65 -16.74 8.99
N VAL A 237 -11.97 -16.16 9.99
CA VAL A 237 -10.59 -15.69 9.89
C VAL A 237 -9.66 -16.44 10.85
N GLY A 238 -8.37 -16.45 10.54
CA GLY A 238 -7.33 -17.05 11.37
C GLY A 238 -6.94 -16.21 12.59
N LYS A 239 -6.05 -16.76 13.43
CA LYS A 239 -5.54 -16.09 14.66
C LYS A 239 -4.68 -14.86 14.36
N GLU A 240 -4.14 -14.82 13.15
CA GLU A 240 -3.39 -13.73 12.57
C GLU A 240 -4.29 -12.53 12.22
N TYR A 241 -5.61 -12.62 12.30
CA TYR A 241 -6.51 -11.48 12.08
C TYR A 241 -6.21 -10.29 13.00
N THR A 242 -6.30 -9.07 12.45
CA THR A 242 -6.22 -7.81 13.21
C THR A 242 -7.50 -6.99 13.10
N THR A 243 -7.86 -6.59 11.89
CA THR A 243 -9.00 -5.72 11.61
C THR A 243 -9.57 -5.98 10.24
N ASN A 244 -10.75 -5.42 9.96
CA ASN A 244 -11.39 -5.48 8.66
C ASN A 244 -11.99 -4.13 8.26
N GLU A 245 -12.12 -3.91 6.96
CA GLU A 245 -12.95 -2.84 6.41
C GLU A 245 -13.90 -3.40 5.37
N VAL A 246 -15.03 -2.73 5.21
CA VAL A 246 -16.02 -3.02 4.18
C VAL A 246 -16.40 -1.70 3.55
N MET A 247 -16.44 -1.65 2.23
CA MET A 247 -16.80 -0.46 1.48
C MET A 247 -17.47 -0.79 0.16
N ASN A 248 -18.30 0.12 -0.31
CA ASN A 248 -18.82 0.05 -1.67
C ASN A 248 -17.80 0.69 -2.62
N ILE A 249 -17.53 0.05 -3.76
CA ILE A 249 -16.60 0.57 -4.77
C ILE A 249 -17.29 1.66 -5.57
N GLU A 250 -16.69 2.82 -5.81
CA GLU A 250 -17.35 3.89 -6.58
C GLU A 250 -17.59 3.44 -8.02
N ASN A 251 -18.72 3.85 -8.61
CA ASN A 251 -19.13 3.47 -9.97
C ASN A 251 -19.23 1.96 -10.26
N SER A 252 -19.25 1.11 -9.22
CA SER A 252 -19.48 -0.33 -9.33
C SER A 252 -20.65 -0.78 -8.47
N ASN A 253 -21.24 -1.94 -8.77
CA ASN A 253 -22.24 -2.56 -7.89
C ASN A 253 -21.60 -3.41 -6.78
N ASP A 254 -20.30 -3.67 -6.90
CA ASP A 254 -19.54 -4.57 -6.03
C ASP A 254 -19.25 -3.95 -4.66
N ILE A 255 -18.97 -4.83 -3.70
CA ILE A 255 -18.52 -4.47 -2.36
C ILE A 255 -17.12 -5.03 -2.16
N GLN A 256 -16.26 -4.23 -1.54
CA GLN A 256 -14.91 -4.60 -1.22
C GLN A 256 -14.73 -4.76 0.28
N ILE A 257 -14.09 -5.84 0.68
CA ILE A 257 -13.80 -6.17 2.08
C ILE A 257 -12.30 -6.38 2.20
N THR A 258 -11.65 -5.65 3.09
CA THR A 258 -10.26 -5.89 3.48
C THR A 258 -10.25 -6.67 4.78
N ILE A 259 -9.49 -7.76 4.84
CA ILE A 259 -9.20 -8.50 6.07
C ILE A 259 -7.71 -8.35 6.31
N HIS A 260 -7.32 -7.64 7.37
CA HIS A 260 -5.93 -7.42 7.71
C HIS A 260 -5.40 -8.54 8.61
N ASN A 261 -4.13 -8.88 8.43
CA ASN A 261 -3.43 -9.84 9.28
C ASN A 261 -2.30 -9.17 10.09
N LYS A 262 -1.78 -9.89 11.08
CA LYS A 262 -0.58 -9.57 11.83
C LYS A 262 0.60 -9.95 10.94
N LEU A 263 1.10 -8.98 10.18
CA LEU A 263 2.39 -9.14 9.53
C LEU A 263 3.43 -8.28 10.24
N PHE A 264 4.55 -8.94 10.52
CA PHE A 264 5.64 -8.54 11.41
C PHE A 264 5.34 -8.68 12.91
N ASN A 265 5.53 -9.89 13.42
CA ASN A 265 6.21 -10.12 14.69
C ASN A 265 6.79 -11.54 14.69
N GLN A 266 7.90 -11.71 13.94
CA GLN A 266 8.94 -12.72 14.13
C GLN A 266 9.84 -12.80 12.88
N THR A 267 11.11 -12.38 13.01
CA THR A 267 12.26 -13.14 12.49
C THR A 267 13.56 -12.63 13.12
N ASN A 268 14.27 -13.56 13.73
CA ASN A 268 15.56 -13.41 14.41
C ASN A 268 16.64 -12.77 13.51
N SER A 269 17.18 -11.61 13.93
CA SER A 269 18.56 -11.16 13.70
C SER A 269 18.82 -9.86 14.50
N SER A 270 19.40 -10.01 15.69
CA SER A 270 19.39 -9.02 16.79
C SER A 270 20.16 -7.71 16.56
N ASN A 271 20.99 -7.57 15.52
CA ASN A 271 21.82 -6.37 15.34
C ASN A 271 21.47 -5.50 14.11
N LYS A 272 20.58 -5.94 13.20
CA LYS A 272 20.12 -5.11 12.06
C LYS A 272 18.73 -4.51 12.25
N LEU A 273 18.00 -4.93 13.29
CA LEU A 273 16.65 -4.46 13.57
C LEU A 273 16.63 -3.17 14.39
N LYS A 274 17.61 -2.93 15.28
CA LYS A 274 17.67 -1.69 16.10
C LYS A 274 17.66 -0.43 15.23
N ASP A 275 18.53 -0.34 14.22
CA ASP A 275 18.59 0.81 13.30
C ASP A 275 17.30 0.99 12.46
N LYS A 276 16.51 -0.07 12.27
CA LYS A 276 15.26 0.01 11.50
C LYS A 276 14.13 0.67 12.31
N TRP A 277 14.16 0.54 13.63
CA TRP A 277 13.08 0.98 14.54
C TRP A 277 13.49 2.16 15.43
N GLU A 278 14.70 2.71 15.25
CA GLU A 278 15.07 3.96 15.89
C GLU A 278 14.25 5.11 15.29
N PHE A 279 13.71 5.98 16.14
CA PHE A 279 12.91 7.13 15.71
C PHE A 279 13.82 8.32 15.37
N ASP A 280 14.59 8.19 14.29
CA ASP A 280 15.72 9.06 13.96
C ASP A 280 15.48 10.01 12.78
N VAL A 281 14.41 9.82 11.99
CA VAL A 281 14.11 10.67 10.83
C VAL A 281 12.64 11.08 10.79
N ILE A 282 12.38 12.38 10.80
CA ILE A 282 11.04 12.96 10.55
C ILE A 282 11.06 13.68 9.21
N VAL A 283 10.08 13.37 8.37
CA VAL A 283 9.90 13.99 7.06
C VAL A 283 8.71 14.95 7.15
N ILE A 284 8.97 16.23 6.86
CA ILE A 284 7.97 17.30 6.88
C ILE A 284 7.71 17.73 5.43
N ASP A 285 6.48 17.54 5.00
CA ASP A 285 5.98 18.02 3.71
C ASP A 285 5.18 19.31 3.90
N ALA A 286 5.57 20.35 3.18
CA ALA A 286 4.78 21.57 3.08
C ALA A 286 3.90 21.46 1.82
N GLY A 287 2.59 21.35 1.99
CA GLY A 287 1.59 21.28 0.90
C GLY A 287 1.78 22.37 -0.15
N HIS A 288 1.43 22.08 -1.41
CA HIS A 288 1.50 23.02 -2.55
C HIS A 288 2.91 23.57 -2.84
N GLY A 289 3.02 24.75 -3.45
CA GLY A 289 4.27 25.48 -3.71
C GLY A 289 4.44 25.91 -5.17
N GLY A 290 5.24 26.94 -5.41
CA GLY A 290 5.47 27.47 -6.75
C GLY A 290 4.19 28.00 -7.39
N GLN A 291 3.83 27.46 -8.54
CA GLN A 291 2.62 27.83 -9.28
C GLN A 291 1.31 27.43 -8.58
N ASP A 292 1.37 26.45 -7.69
CA ASP A 292 0.23 25.99 -6.93
C ASP A 292 0.16 26.75 -5.59
N ALA A 293 -0.83 27.64 -5.47
CA ALA A 293 -1.05 28.44 -4.27
C ALA A 293 -1.78 27.70 -3.15
N GLY A 294 -2.39 26.55 -3.44
CA GLY A 294 -3.42 25.93 -2.61
C GLY A 294 -4.63 26.84 -2.41
N ALA A 295 -5.32 26.69 -1.30
CA ALA A 295 -6.44 27.53 -0.93
C ALA A 295 -6.02 28.99 -0.70
N ILE A 296 -6.87 29.91 -1.16
CA ILE A 296 -6.76 31.35 -0.87
C ILE A 296 -7.71 31.70 0.28
N GLY A 297 -7.19 32.25 1.37
CA GLY A 297 -8.01 32.60 2.53
C GLY A 297 -8.91 33.81 2.32
N VAL A 298 -9.87 34.01 3.23
CA VAL A 298 -10.78 35.17 3.23
C VAL A 298 -10.05 36.52 3.32
N ASN A 299 -8.82 36.50 3.81
CA ASN A 299 -7.92 37.64 3.93
C ASN A 299 -6.82 37.66 2.84
N GLY A 300 -6.94 36.82 1.81
CA GLY A 300 -6.00 36.77 0.68
C GLY A 300 -4.71 35.99 0.93
N VAL A 301 -4.51 35.41 2.12
CA VAL A 301 -3.34 34.57 2.41
C VAL A 301 -3.35 33.34 1.53
N LYS A 302 -2.17 32.88 1.10
CA LYS A 302 -2.03 31.65 0.32
C LYS A 302 -1.65 30.52 1.26
N GLU A 303 -2.32 29.39 1.07
CA GLU A 303 -2.04 28.18 1.81
C GLU A 303 -0.57 27.77 1.72
N LYS A 304 0.02 27.79 0.52
CA LYS A 304 1.43 27.38 0.31
C LYS A 304 2.44 28.12 1.21
N ASP A 305 2.15 29.38 1.56
CA ASP A 305 3.00 30.26 2.36
C ASP A 305 2.87 29.90 3.84
N ILE A 306 1.64 29.63 4.30
CA ILE A 306 1.35 29.16 5.66
C ILE A 306 1.99 27.79 5.88
N ASN A 307 1.76 26.84 4.95
CA ASN A 307 2.28 25.48 5.03
C ASN A 307 3.82 25.48 5.12
N LEU A 308 4.49 26.29 4.29
CA LEU A 308 5.95 26.40 4.33
C LEU A 308 6.44 26.98 5.66
N SER A 309 5.80 28.05 6.13
CA SER A 309 6.19 28.72 7.37
C SER A 309 6.04 27.79 8.58
N ILE A 310 4.92 27.08 8.69
CA ILE A 310 4.68 26.09 9.76
C ILE A 310 5.69 24.95 9.65
N ALA A 311 5.93 24.40 8.46
CA ALA A 311 6.90 23.32 8.27
C ALA A 311 8.30 23.71 8.74
N LEU A 312 8.78 24.90 8.36
CA LEU A 312 10.10 25.40 8.77
C LEU A 312 10.19 25.61 10.28
N LYS A 313 9.15 26.17 10.91
CA LYS A 313 9.08 26.36 12.37
C LYS A 313 9.07 25.03 13.11
N LEU A 314 8.26 24.08 12.65
CA LEU A 314 8.19 22.74 13.23
C LEU A 314 9.55 22.03 13.14
N GLY A 315 10.17 22.03 11.96
CA GLY A 315 11.47 21.39 11.81
C GLY A 315 12.57 22.07 12.63
N LYS A 316 12.54 23.41 12.77
CA LYS A 316 13.44 24.12 13.69
C LYS A 316 13.25 23.67 15.14
N LEU A 317 12.00 23.55 15.61
CA LEU A 317 11.72 23.05 16.98
C LEU A 317 12.29 21.64 17.19
N ILE A 318 12.15 20.74 16.19
CA ILE A 318 12.71 19.39 16.23
C ILE A 318 14.24 19.45 16.26
N GLU A 319 14.88 20.16 15.34
CA GLU A 319 16.34 20.31 15.27
C GLU A 319 16.93 20.92 16.55
N GLU A 320 16.20 21.82 17.23
CA GLU A 320 16.62 22.44 18.48
C GLU A 320 16.51 21.50 19.69
N ASN A 321 15.49 20.64 19.73
CA ASN A 321 15.11 19.90 20.94
C ASN A 321 15.27 18.38 20.85
N MET A 322 15.50 17.82 19.66
CA MET A 322 15.64 16.38 19.38
C MET A 322 16.91 16.16 18.55
N LYS A 323 18.08 16.25 19.18
CA LYS A 323 19.40 16.30 18.51
C LYS A 323 19.77 15.02 17.76
N ASP A 324 19.13 13.93 18.11
CA ASP A 324 19.24 12.61 17.52
C ASP A 324 18.22 12.38 16.39
N VAL A 325 17.36 13.36 16.10
CA VAL A 325 16.37 13.28 15.02
C VAL A 325 16.74 14.19 13.87
N LYS A 326 16.95 13.59 12.70
CA LYS A 326 17.14 14.28 11.42
C LYS A 326 15.79 14.75 10.87
N VAL A 327 15.70 16.04 10.55
CA VAL A 327 14.56 16.61 9.82
C VAL A 327 14.83 16.62 8.32
N VAL A 328 13.91 16.06 7.55
CA VAL A 328 13.93 16.07 6.09
C VAL A 328 12.73 16.86 5.59
N TYR A 329 12.97 17.83 4.71
CA TYR A 329 11.92 18.65 4.14
C TYR A 329 11.72 18.27 2.66
N THR A 330 10.48 18.13 2.21
CA THR A 330 10.20 17.99 0.77
C THR A 330 10.53 19.29 0.01
N ARG A 331 10.27 20.43 0.65
CA ARG A 331 10.69 21.76 0.21
C ARG A 331 11.02 22.68 1.39
N LYS A 332 12.05 23.53 1.20
CA LYS A 332 12.42 24.63 2.11
C LYS A 332 12.14 26.02 1.53
N THR A 333 11.65 26.08 0.30
CA THR A 333 11.40 27.30 -0.45
C THR A 333 10.05 27.20 -1.18
N ASP A 334 9.63 28.30 -1.81
CA ASP A 334 8.43 28.35 -2.65
C ASP A 334 8.67 27.68 -4.02
N LYS A 335 8.82 26.36 -4.00
CA LYS A 335 8.94 25.51 -5.20
C LYS A 335 7.82 24.49 -5.23
N PHE A 336 7.32 24.20 -6.43
CA PHE A 336 6.40 23.08 -6.64
C PHE A 336 7.17 21.75 -6.55
N ILE A 337 6.59 20.76 -5.88
CA ILE A 337 7.09 19.38 -5.81
C ILE A 337 5.94 18.45 -6.15
N ASP A 338 6.11 17.67 -7.23
CA ASP A 338 5.16 16.64 -7.64
C ASP A 338 4.78 15.75 -6.46
N LEU A 339 3.50 15.40 -6.38
CA LEU A 339 2.91 14.73 -5.24
C LEU A 339 3.59 13.38 -4.98
N TYR A 340 3.93 12.62 -6.02
CA TYR A 340 4.67 11.36 -5.88
C TYR A 340 6.11 11.55 -5.37
N LYS A 341 6.76 12.67 -5.73
CA LYS A 341 8.15 12.95 -5.33
C LYS A 341 8.23 13.16 -3.82
N ARG A 342 7.17 13.66 -3.18
CA ARG A 342 7.10 13.89 -1.72
C ARG A 342 7.27 12.59 -0.93
N GLY A 343 6.48 11.56 -1.25
CA GLY A 343 6.64 10.23 -0.66
C GLY A 343 7.96 9.54 -1.02
N LYS A 344 8.46 9.77 -2.26
CA LYS A 344 9.78 9.28 -2.67
C LYS A 344 10.91 9.87 -1.82
N ILE A 345 10.90 11.19 -1.58
CA ILE A 345 11.87 11.87 -0.70
C ILE A 345 11.84 11.26 0.70
N ALA A 346 10.65 10.98 1.24
CA ALA A 346 10.49 10.36 2.54
C ALA A 346 11.14 8.97 2.61
N ASN A 347 10.88 8.15 1.60
CA ASN A 347 11.38 6.79 1.50
C ASN A 347 12.90 6.73 1.28
N GLU A 348 13.44 7.56 0.38
CA GLU A 348 14.88 7.62 0.11
C GLU A 348 15.70 8.11 1.31
N ASN A 349 15.06 8.80 2.25
CA ASN A 349 15.69 9.25 3.51
C ASN A 349 15.38 8.33 4.70
N ASN A 350 14.77 7.16 4.50
CA ASN A 350 14.39 6.22 5.56
C ASN A 350 13.53 6.86 6.67
N GLY A 351 12.59 7.75 6.29
CA GLY A 351 11.72 8.43 7.26
C GLY A 351 10.96 7.48 8.19
N LYS A 352 10.81 7.89 9.45
CA LYS A 352 10.09 7.16 10.51
C LYS A 352 8.74 7.78 10.82
N LEU A 353 8.54 9.03 10.42
CA LEU A 353 7.26 9.72 10.46
C LEU A 353 7.18 10.70 9.29
N PHE A 354 6.07 10.69 8.57
CA PHE A 354 5.77 11.63 7.49
C PHE A 354 4.60 12.55 7.90
N ILE A 355 4.81 13.86 7.80
CA ILE A 355 3.82 14.87 8.19
C ILE A 355 3.59 15.80 7.01
N SER A 356 2.41 15.75 6.40
CA SER A 356 1.97 16.70 5.36
C SER A 356 1.19 17.83 6.00
N ILE A 357 1.61 19.07 5.81
CA ILE A 357 0.96 20.26 6.39
C ILE A 357 0.17 21.00 5.31
N HIS A 358 -1.13 21.15 5.54
CA HIS A 358 -2.13 21.79 4.69
C HIS A 358 -3.02 22.76 5.49
N CYS A 359 -3.85 23.52 4.79
CA CYS A 359 -4.89 24.37 5.36
C CYS A 359 -6.19 24.27 4.56
N ASN A 360 -7.21 23.67 5.18
CA ASN A 360 -8.52 23.46 4.61
C ASN A 360 -9.20 24.76 4.13
N SER A 361 -10.19 24.62 3.24
CA SER A 361 -11.03 25.73 2.80
C SER A 361 -12.37 25.23 2.28
N THR A 362 -13.46 25.89 2.67
CA THR A 362 -14.75 25.65 2.03
C THR A 362 -14.97 26.59 0.85
N PRO A 363 -15.78 26.21 -0.17
CA PRO A 363 -16.10 27.09 -1.31
C PRO A 363 -16.72 28.43 -0.90
N LYS A 364 -17.53 28.44 0.17
CA LYS A 364 -18.13 29.66 0.73
C LYS A 364 -17.09 30.42 1.56
N LYS A 365 -16.95 31.72 1.30
CA LYS A 365 -16.02 32.63 2.00
C LYS A 365 -16.75 33.93 2.36
N PRO A 366 -16.87 34.31 3.65
CA PRO A 366 -16.45 33.57 4.84
C PRO A 366 -17.35 32.36 5.16
N SER A 367 -16.78 31.39 5.85
CA SER A 367 -17.42 30.17 6.34
C SER A 367 -17.34 30.06 7.86
N THR A 368 -18.29 29.33 8.44
CA THR A 368 -18.30 28.99 9.87
C THR A 368 -17.46 27.75 10.19
N ALA A 369 -17.12 26.93 9.19
CA ALA A 369 -16.23 25.77 9.37
C ALA A 369 -14.86 26.26 9.85
N ASN A 370 -14.37 25.74 10.97
CA ASN A 370 -13.12 26.14 11.62
C ASN A 370 -12.54 24.96 12.38
N GLY A 371 -11.26 25.04 12.72
CA GLY A 371 -10.55 24.09 13.57
C GLY A 371 -9.59 23.17 12.82
N PHE A 372 -8.86 22.39 13.59
CA PHE A 372 -7.77 21.51 13.15
C PHE A 372 -8.27 20.10 12.83
N GLU A 373 -7.78 19.48 11.75
CA GLU A 373 -8.11 18.10 11.39
C GLU A 373 -6.85 17.29 11.08
N VAL A 374 -6.88 15.99 11.39
CA VAL A 374 -5.83 15.04 10.98
C VAL A 374 -6.45 13.98 10.10
N TYR A 375 -5.80 13.69 8.98
CA TYR A 375 -6.23 12.68 8.04
C TYR A 375 -5.22 11.55 7.92
N LEU A 376 -5.75 10.33 7.87
CA LEU A 376 -5.02 9.10 7.60
C LEU A 376 -5.37 8.57 6.21
N LEU A 377 -4.42 7.87 5.60
CA LEU A 377 -4.60 7.25 4.29
C LEU A 377 -5.56 6.07 4.37
N ARG A 378 -6.84 6.29 4.09
CA ARG A 378 -7.85 5.26 3.84
C ARG A 378 -8.92 5.81 2.89
N PRO A 379 -9.69 4.94 2.21
CA PRO A 379 -10.79 5.42 1.38
C PRO A 379 -11.71 6.36 2.14
N GLY A 380 -12.05 7.50 1.54
CA GLY A 380 -12.93 8.49 2.17
C GLY A 380 -14.34 7.91 2.37
N ARG A 381 -14.91 8.09 3.58
CA ARG A 381 -16.24 7.57 3.93
C ARG A 381 -17.35 8.62 3.89
N THR A 382 -17.00 9.90 3.80
CA THR A 382 -17.95 11.01 3.74
C THR A 382 -17.67 11.87 2.51
N LYS A 383 -18.71 12.56 2.00
CA LYS A 383 -18.59 13.45 0.84
C LYS A 383 -17.59 14.58 1.10
N GLU A 384 -17.53 15.07 2.33
CA GLU A 384 -16.61 16.12 2.74
C GLU A 384 -15.16 15.63 2.65
N ALA A 385 -14.85 14.46 3.22
CA ALA A 385 -13.52 13.87 3.17
C ALA A 385 -13.05 13.57 1.74
N ILE A 386 -13.97 13.09 0.89
CA ILE A 386 -13.70 12.86 -0.54
C ILE A 386 -13.38 14.20 -1.23
N SER A 387 -14.22 15.22 -1.05
CA SER A 387 -14.03 16.52 -1.71
C SER A 387 -12.73 17.23 -1.31
N ILE A 388 -12.28 17.05 -0.06
CA ILE A 388 -11.00 17.59 0.41
C ILE A 388 -9.86 16.83 -0.26
N ALA A 389 -9.91 15.49 -0.28
CA ALA A 389 -8.89 14.70 -0.98
C ALA A 389 -8.83 15.01 -2.48
N GLU A 390 -9.96 15.20 -3.15
CA GLU A 390 -9.99 15.62 -4.55
C GLU A 390 -9.35 16.99 -4.77
N PHE A 391 -9.63 17.96 -3.89
CA PHE A 391 -9.01 19.28 -3.96
C PHE A 391 -7.48 19.19 -3.77
N GLU A 392 -7.01 18.50 -2.74
CA GLU A 392 -5.57 18.33 -2.48
C GLU A 392 -4.86 17.51 -3.56
N ASN A 393 -5.55 16.54 -4.18
CA ASN A 393 -5.02 15.77 -5.29
C ASN A 393 -5.08 16.55 -6.62
N SER A 394 -5.84 17.66 -6.74
CA SER A 394 -5.97 18.42 -7.99
C SER A 394 -4.64 19.00 -8.49
N VAL A 395 -3.66 19.13 -7.60
CA VAL A 395 -2.30 19.60 -7.89
C VAL A 395 -1.57 18.73 -8.92
N ILE A 396 -2.04 17.50 -9.14
CA ILE A 396 -1.56 16.57 -10.18
C ILE A 396 -1.54 17.21 -11.57
N GLN A 397 -2.48 18.13 -11.85
CA GLN A 397 -2.53 18.84 -13.14
C GLN A 397 -1.28 19.68 -13.43
N TYR A 398 -0.51 20.02 -12.38
CA TYR A 398 0.72 20.80 -12.46
C TYR A 398 1.98 19.94 -12.58
N GLU A 399 1.86 18.61 -12.51
CA GLU A 399 3.00 17.68 -12.57
C GLU A 399 3.51 17.44 -13.99
N GLU A 400 4.77 17.02 -14.09
CA GLU A 400 5.41 16.66 -15.37
C GLU A 400 4.71 15.47 -16.06
N ASN A 401 4.12 14.55 -15.30
CA ASN A 401 3.40 13.40 -15.84
C ASN A 401 2.14 13.07 -15.01
N PRO A 402 1.01 13.77 -15.26
CA PRO A 402 -0.25 13.57 -14.56
C PRO A 402 -0.86 12.17 -14.76
N ASN A 403 -0.64 11.55 -15.92
CA ASN A 403 -1.26 10.27 -16.30
C ASN A 403 -0.78 9.09 -15.43
N ARG A 404 0.26 9.28 -14.62
CA ARG A 404 0.71 8.27 -13.63
C ARG A 404 -0.39 7.87 -12.64
N TYR A 405 -1.33 8.77 -12.38
CA TYR A 405 -2.42 8.57 -11.41
C TYR A 405 -3.65 7.90 -12.03
N GLU A 406 -3.76 7.80 -13.36
CA GLU A 406 -4.85 7.08 -14.02
C GLU A 406 -4.93 5.60 -13.62
N LYS A 407 -3.83 5.05 -13.11
CA LYS A 407 -3.73 3.69 -12.59
C LYS A 407 -4.18 3.57 -11.13
N LEU A 408 -4.38 4.65 -10.38
CA LEU A 408 -4.87 4.62 -8.99
C LEU A 408 -6.39 4.59 -8.96
N THR A 409 -6.97 3.50 -9.49
CA THR A 409 -8.39 3.17 -9.31
C THR A 409 -8.71 2.97 -7.82
N ASP A 410 -9.99 3.02 -7.44
CA ASP A 410 -10.44 2.72 -6.07
C ASP A 410 -9.85 1.41 -5.52
N GLU A 411 -9.82 0.36 -6.36
CA GLU A 411 -9.24 -0.92 -6.01
C GLU A 411 -7.74 -0.80 -5.71
N ASN A 412 -6.97 -0.08 -6.54
CA ASN A 412 -5.55 0.15 -6.29
C ASN A 412 -5.31 1.04 -5.08
N PHE A 413 -6.19 2.00 -4.81
CA PHE A 413 -6.13 2.81 -3.60
C PHE A 413 -6.38 1.97 -2.33
N ILE A 414 -7.28 0.99 -2.40
CA ILE A 414 -7.52 0.03 -1.31
C ILE A 414 -6.32 -0.89 -1.12
N LEU A 415 -5.68 -1.34 -2.20
CA LEU A 415 -4.45 -2.13 -2.12
C LEU A 415 -3.30 -1.34 -1.48
N VAL A 416 -3.19 -0.04 -1.78
CA VAL A 416 -2.25 0.85 -1.10
C VAL A 416 -2.62 1.01 0.37
N SER A 417 -3.88 1.31 0.69
CA SER A 417 -4.35 1.40 2.09
C SER A 417 -4.05 0.12 2.88
N MET A 418 -4.24 -1.03 2.24
CA MET A 418 -3.81 -2.31 2.80
C MET A 418 -2.30 -2.33 3.01
N ALA A 419 -1.46 -2.06 2.00
CA ALA A 419 0.01 -1.95 2.13
C ALA A 419 0.45 -1.12 3.34
N HIS A 420 -0.25 -0.01 3.57
CA HIS A 420 -0.04 0.93 4.68
C HIS A 420 -0.60 0.48 6.03
N SER A 421 -1.39 -0.60 6.09
CA SER A 421 -2.04 -1.04 7.34
C SER A 421 -1.04 -1.39 8.45
N SER A 422 0.17 -1.80 8.10
CA SER A 422 1.25 -2.05 9.05
C SER A 422 1.70 -0.77 9.78
N TYR A 423 1.69 0.37 9.10
CA TYR A 423 2.00 1.68 9.68
C TYR A 423 0.78 2.36 10.29
N MET A 424 -0.42 1.95 9.91
CA MET A 424 -1.67 2.59 10.27
C MET A 424 -1.87 2.70 11.79
N LYS A 425 -1.56 1.65 12.55
CA LYS A 425 -1.62 1.68 14.03
C LYS A 425 -0.78 2.83 14.61
N TYR A 426 0.40 3.06 14.04
CA TYR A 426 1.30 4.13 14.48
C TYR A 426 0.82 5.50 14.01
N SER A 427 0.30 5.62 12.78
CA SER A 427 -0.32 6.84 12.27
C SER A 427 -1.55 7.24 13.10
N GLU A 428 -2.41 6.28 13.45
CA GLU A 428 -3.57 6.47 14.33
C GLU A 428 -3.14 6.96 15.71
N ARG A 429 -2.08 6.36 16.28
CA ARG A 429 -1.55 6.79 17.58
C ARG A 429 -0.99 8.21 17.53
N PHE A 430 -0.20 8.55 16.51
CA PHE A 430 0.29 9.92 16.35
C PHE A 430 -0.86 10.92 16.19
N ALA A 431 -1.85 10.58 15.37
CA ALA A 431 -3.04 11.42 15.18
C ALA A 431 -3.84 11.61 16.48
N GLU A 432 -3.90 10.59 17.34
CA GLU A 432 -4.52 10.69 18.68
C GLU A 432 -3.75 11.67 19.59
N TYR A 433 -2.41 11.62 19.59
CA TYR A 433 -1.61 12.59 20.34
C TYR A 433 -1.83 14.02 19.84
N LEU A 434 -1.84 14.22 18.52
CA LEU A 434 -2.16 15.52 17.94
C LEU A 434 -3.57 15.99 18.35
N HIS A 435 -4.57 15.11 18.26
CA HIS A 435 -5.93 15.43 18.68
C HIS A 435 -5.98 15.91 20.14
N LYS A 436 -5.29 15.20 21.06
CA LYS A 436 -5.23 15.58 22.48
C LYS A 436 -4.57 16.94 22.70
N GLU A 437 -3.46 17.22 22.01
CA GLU A 437 -2.80 18.53 22.11
C GLU A 437 -3.73 19.66 21.63
N PHE A 438 -4.35 19.48 20.46
CA PHE A 438 -5.20 20.51 19.84
C PHE A 438 -6.59 20.62 20.45
N SER A 439 -7.07 19.62 21.19
CA SER A 439 -8.37 19.70 21.90
C SER A 439 -8.42 20.84 22.91
N ASN A 440 -7.27 21.22 23.46
CA ASN A 440 -7.12 22.34 24.39
C ASN A 440 -6.69 23.65 23.70
N HIS A 441 -6.60 23.68 22.37
CA HIS A 441 -6.17 24.89 21.65
C HIS A 441 -7.30 25.95 21.68
N PRO A 442 -7.02 27.20 22.06
CA PRO A 442 -8.05 28.23 22.26
C PRO A 442 -8.72 28.75 20.98
N THR A 443 -8.39 28.21 19.80
CA THR A 443 -8.80 28.78 18.50
C THR A 443 -8.96 27.68 17.47
N LEU A 444 -7.98 26.79 17.37
CA LEU A 444 -7.97 25.67 16.42
C LEU A 444 -8.30 24.37 17.13
N SER A 445 -9.52 24.26 17.67
CA SER A 445 -9.94 23.04 18.35
C SER A 445 -9.92 21.86 17.37
N SER A 446 -9.53 20.68 17.87
CA SER A 446 -9.48 19.50 17.03
C SER A 446 -10.88 19.01 16.66
N ARG A 447 -11.07 18.70 15.38
CA ARG A 447 -12.30 18.10 14.82
C ARG A 447 -12.17 16.57 14.68
N GLY A 448 -11.16 16.00 15.33
CA GLY A 448 -10.90 14.56 15.34
C GLY A 448 -10.03 14.07 14.18
N VAL A 449 -9.87 12.75 14.15
CA VAL A 449 -9.11 12.02 13.14
C VAL A 449 -10.07 11.53 12.04
N LYS A 450 -9.68 11.76 10.79
CA LYS A 450 -10.46 11.46 9.60
C LYS A 450 -9.67 10.58 8.63
N GLN A 451 -10.34 10.10 7.60
CA GLN A 451 -9.80 9.17 6.61
C GLN A 451 -10.14 9.69 5.22
N ALA A 452 -9.15 9.81 4.34
CA ALA A 452 -9.39 10.19 2.96
C ALA A 452 -8.28 9.79 1.97
N GLY A 453 -8.62 9.98 0.69
CA GLY A 453 -7.92 9.56 -0.52
C GLY A 453 -6.58 10.21 -0.86
N PHE A 454 -5.79 10.70 0.11
CA PHE A 454 -4.67 11.60 -0.20
C PHE A 454 -3.47 10.90 -0.87
N TYR A 455 -3.17 11.26 -2.11
CA TYR A 455 -2.08 10.65 -2.86
C TYR A 455 -0.68 11.01 -2.32
N VAL A 456 -0.54 12.11 -1.58
CA VAL A 456 0.72 12.42 -0.88
C VAL A 456 1.09 11.34 0.15
N LEU A 457 0.08 10.73 0.78
CA LEU A 457 0.30 9.68 1.78
C LEU A 457 0.51 8.31 1.12
N VAL A 458 0.01 8.07 -0.10
CA VAL A 458 0.18 6.80 -0.84
C VAL A 458 1.64 6.37 -0.96
N GLY A 459 2.54 7.32 -1.20
CA GLY A 459 3.96 7.07 -1.44
C GLY A 459 4.82 6.94 -0.19
N ALA A 460 4.29 7.16 1.02
CA ALA A 460 5.05 7.22 2.26
C ALA A 460 5.11 5.83 2.95
N SER A 461 6.24 5.12 2.89
CA SER A 461 6.38 3.78 3.47
C SER A 461 6.75 3.80 4.97
N MET A 462 6.06 4.65 5.73
CA MET A 462 6.24 4.87 7.16
C MET A 462 4.93 5.42 7.77
N PRO A 463 4.80 5.52 9.11
CA PRO A 463 3.69 6.24 9.72
C PRO A 463 3.54 7.63 9.11
N SER A 464 2.32 7.98 8.68
CA SER A 464 2.07 9.17 7.87
C SER A 464 0.74 9.82 8.21
N VAL A 465 0.72 11.14 8.32
CA VAL A 465 -0.52 11.93 8.51
C VAL A 465 -0.54 13.15 7.58
N LEU A 466 -1.74 13.55 7.19
CA LEU A 466 -1.99 14.88 6.63
C LEU A 466 -2.70 15.73 7.68
N ILE A 467 -2.20 16.93 7.90
CA ILE A 467 -2.70 17.90 8.88
C ILE A 467 -3.38 19.03 8.13
N GLU A 468 -4.65 19.25 8.45
CA GLU A 468 -5.36 20.48 8.10
C GLU A 468 -5.27 21.46 9.27
N SER A 469 -4.45 22.50 9.10
CA SER A 469 -4.07 23.40 10.19
C SER A 469 -5.22 24.30 10.66
N GLY A 470 -6.25 24.47 9.83
CA GLY A 470 -7.40 25.33 10.04
C GLY A 470 -8.09 25.65 8.72
N PHE A 471 -9.23 26.33 8.77
CA PHE A 471 -9.99 26.68 7.56
C PHE A 471 -9.65 28.10 7.09
N LEU A 472 -8.95 28.26 5.98
CA LEU A 472 -8.65 29.58 5.40
C LEU A 472 -9.92 30.32 4.93
N SER A 473 -11.02 29.58 4.72
CA SER A 473 -12.35 30.15 4.48
C SER A 473 -12.98 30.77 5.73
N ASN A 474 -12.44 30.55 6.92
CA ASN A 474 -12.91 31.12 8.18
C ASN A 474 -12.06 32.31 8.62
N THR A 475 -12.73 33.38 9.04
CA THR A 475 -12.07 34.64 9.43
C THR A 475 -11.10 34.48 10.60
N ASN A 476 -11.44 33.68 11.61
CA ASN A 476 -10.61 33.54 12.80
C ASN A 476 -9.40 32.66 12.54
N ASP A 477 -9.60 31.50 11.88
CA ASP A 477 -8.51 30.60 11.51
C ASP A 477 -7.54 31.28 10.55
N ALA A 478 -8.05 31.91 9.48
CA ALA A 478 -7.22 32.63 8.53
C ALA A 478 -6.45 33.77 9.18
N LYS A 479 -7.07 34.53 10.11
CA LYS A 479 -6.38 35.57 10.88
C LYS A 479 -5.28 34.96 11.74
N HIS A 480 -5.57 33.89 12.47
CA HIS A 480 -4.59 33.23 13.34
C HIS A 480 -3.39 32.69 12.54
N LEU A 481 -3.66 31.88 11.52
CA LEU A 481 -2.66 31.23 10.68
C LEU A 481 -1.89 32.20 9.78
N SER A 482 -2.40 33.41 9.54
CA SER A 482 -1.66 34.47 8.83
C SER A 482 -0.53 35.10 9.64
N THR A 483 -0.52 34.93 10.96
CA THR A 483 0.48 35.56 11.83
C THR A 483 1.64 34.64 12.14
N SER A 484 2.85 35.21 12.30
CA SER A 484 4.02 34.42 12.68
C SER A 484 3.81 33.72 14.03
N THR A 485 3.18 34.40 14.99
CA THR A 485 2.84 33.86 16.32
C THR A 485 1.86 32.71 16.25
N GLY A 486 0.79 32.81 15.44
CA GLY A 486 -0.17 31.71 15.29
C GLY A 486 0.47 30.48 14.66
N GLN A 487 1.27 30.66 13.61
CA GLN A 487 2.03 29.59 12.98
C GLN A 487 3.06 28.95 13.93
N GLN A 488 3.72 29.76 14.76
CA GLN A 488 4.68 29.29 15.76
C GLN A 488 3.98 28.45 16.83
N LYS A 489 2.86 28.94 17.38
CA LYS A 489 2.04 28.17 18.32
C LYS A 489 1.58 26.87 17.70
N PHE A 490 1.06 26.90 16.47
CA PHE A 490 0.66 25.67 15.78
C PHE A 490 1.79 24.64 15.71
N ALA A 491 2.99 25.07 15.30
CA ALA A 491 4.17 24.22 15.26
C ALA A 491 4.56 23.66 16.65
N GLU A 492 4.41 24.44 17.72
CA GLU A 492 4.64 23.99 19.10
C GLU A 492 3.66 22.88 19.53
N TYR A 493 2.38 22.99 19.16
CA TYR A 493 1.39 21.94 19.44
C TYR A 493 1.70 20.65 18.67
N VAL A 494 2.06 20.75 17.39
CA VAL A 494 2.48 19.58 16.59
C VAL A 494 3.75 18.96 17.18
N PHE A 495 4.73 19.77 17.55
CA PHE A 495 5.96 19.32 18.20
C PHE A 495 5.71 18.62 19.53
N SER A 496 4.80 19.14 20.36
CA SER A 496 4.36 18.48 21.60
C SER A 496 3.78 17.08 21.32
N GLY A 497 2.94 16.96 20.28
CA GLY A 497 2.40 15.69 19.82
C GLY A 497 3.48 14.71 19.35
N ILE A 498 4.51 15.19 18.63
CA ILE A 498 5.65 14.38 18.18
C ILE A 498 6.41 13.81 19.37
N LYS A 499 6.70 14.62 20.39
CA LYS A 499 7.42 14.14 21.60
C LYS A 499 6.68 13.00 22.29
N LYS A 500 5.38 13.18 22.54
CA LYS A 500 4.53 12.15 23.17
C LYS A 500 4.43 10.88 22.33
N TYR A 501 4.35 11.05 21.01
CA TYR A 501 4.34 9.92 20.08
C TYR A 501 5.66 9.16 20.09
N ARG A 502 6.80 9.86 20.06
CA ARG A 502 8.12 9.25 20.15
C ARG A 502 8.28 8.44 21.44
N GLU A 503 7.93 9.02 22.59
CA GLU A 503 7.98 8.32 23.88
C GLU A 503 7.17 7.01 23.84
N SER A 504 5.95 7.06 23.30
CA SER A 504 5.13 5.85 23.15
C SER A 504 5.68 4.86 22.13
N TYR A 505 6.27 5.34 21.05
CA TYR A 505 6.86 4.50 20.01
C TYR A 505 8.08 3.74 20.55
N GLU A 506 8.97 4.43 21.26
CA GLU A 506 10.17 3.82 21.86
C GLU A 506 9.82 2.79 22.94
N LEU A 507 8.80 3.05 23.78
CA LEU A 507 8.33 2.09 24.78
C LEU A 507 7.83 0.79 24.13
N GLU A 508 7.03 0.88 23.06
CA GLU A 508 6.52 -0.30 22.38
C GLU A 508 7.64 -1.11 21.70
N MET A 509 8.68 -0.44 21.21
CA MET A 509 9.86 -1.09 20.61
C MET A 509 10.82 -1.73 21.64
N GLN A 510 10.66 -1.43 22.94
CA GLN A 510 11.41 -2.09 24.01
C GLN A 510 10.75 -3.41 24.46
N ASP A 511 9.44 -3.54 24.25
CA ASP A 511 8.64 -4.70 24.64
C ASP A 511 8.56 -5.79 23.53
N GLU A 512 9.04 -5.49 22.31
CA GLU A 512 9.19 -6.41 21.16
C GLU A 512 10.61 -6.95 21.03
#